data_AF-A0A964V4E9-F1
#
_entry.id   AF-A0A964V4E9-F1
#
_cell.length_a   1.000
_cell.length_b   1.000
_cell.length_c   1.000
_cell.angle_alpha   90.00
_cell.angle_beta   90.00
_cell.angle_gamma   90.00
#
_symmetry.space_group_name_H-M   'P 1'
#
loop_
_entity.id
_entity.type
_entity.pdbx_description
1 polymer ?
#
loop_
_entity_poly.entity_id
_entity_poly.type
_entity_poly.pdbx_seq_one_letter_code
_entity_poly.pdbx_strand_id
1 'polypeptide(L)'
;MNEADLDFVVPIPVGVKLFKILSAMRSARYRECLLGADEVGDCHAAVHAGYESLMASYGFDTNERLTERGDVPSACIYDSPLKAVKAIGQRIAPYALKRKVVTCGLVGAGSDINIPAPTQA
;
A
#
# COMPACT_ATOMS: atom_id res chain seq x y z
N MET A 1 9.02 16.50 -13.24
CA MET A 1 9.53 15.30 -12.54
C MET A 1 10.70 14.80 -13.36
N ASN A 2 11.89 14.69 -12.79
CA ASN A 2 13.09 14.26 -13.52
C ASN A 2 13.17 12.72 -13.49
N GLU A 3 13.51 12.06 -14.59
CA GLU A 3 13.64 10.58 -14.62
C GLU A 3 14.69 10.06 -13.63
N ALA A 4 15.71 10.87 -13.33
CA ALA A 4 16.73 10.57 -12.34
C ALA A 4 16.19 10.47 -10.91
N ASP A 5 15.00 11.00 -10.64
CA ASP A 5 14.33 10.94 -9.33
C ASP A 5 13.47 9.68 -9.17
N LEU A 6 13.37 8.84 -10.21
CA LEU A 6 12.61 7.58 -10.17
C LEU A 6 13.51 6.46 -9.64
N ASP A 7 13.00 5.69 -8.69
CA ASP A 7 13.72 4.54 -8.10
C ASP A 7 14.11 3.47 -9.14
N PHE A 8 13.42 3.41 -10.28
CA PHE A 8 13.77 2.71 -11.53
C PHE A 8 12.75 3.04 -12.63
N VAL A 9 13.12 2.76 -13.88
CA VAL A 9 12.22 2.80 -15.04
C VAL A 9 11.95 1.37 -15.51
N VAL A 10 10.69 0.92 -15.49
CA VAL A 10 10.29 -0.31 -16.20
C VAL A 10 9.74 0.12 -17.55
N PRO A 11 10.43 -0.17 -18.67
CA PRO A 11 9.90 0.13 -20.00
C PRO A 11 8.75 -0.83 -20.28
N ILE A 12 7.53 -0.29 -20.35
CA ILE A 12 6.32 -1.07 -20.63
C ILE A 12 5.68 -0.52 -21.91
N PRO A 13 5.48 -1.36 -22.95
CA PRO A 13 4.77 -0.93 -24.15
C PRO A 13 3.36 -0.39 -23.88
N VAL A 14 2.93 0.60 -24.67
CA VAL A 14 1.55 1.10 -24.63
C VAL A 14 0.57 -0.04 -24.96
N GLY A 15 -0.52 -0.14 -24.19
CA GLY A 15 -1.54 -1.18 -24.37
C GLY A 15 -1.25 -2.52 -23.68
N VAL A 16 -0.18 -2.60 -22.88
CA VAL A 16 0.08 -3.78 -22.05
C VAL A 16 -0.99 -3.93 -20.97
N LYS A 17 -1.50 -5.16 -20.82
CA LYS A 17 -2.47 -5.50 -19.76
C LYS A 17 -1.85 -5.32 -18.37
N LEU A 18 -2.63 -4.78 -17.43
CA LEU A 18 -2.20 -4.48 -16.06
C LEU A 18 -1.49 -5.66 -15.37
N PHE A 19 -1.97 -6.90 -15.52
CA PHE A 19 -1.32 -8.05 -14.88
C PHE A 19 0.16 -8.24 -15.30
N LYS A 20 0.52 -7.88 -16.54
CA LYS A 20 1.93 -7.96 -17.01
C LYS A 20 2.78 -6.87 -16.37
N ILE A 21 2.20 -5.69 -16.16
CA ILE A 21 2.84 -4.58 -15.43
C ILE A 21 3.15 -5.01 -14.01
N LEU A 22 2.13 -5.51 -13.31
CA LEU A 22 2.26 -5.99 -11.93
C LEU A 22 3.25 -7.16 -11.84
N SER A 23 3.21 -8.10 -12.78
CA SER A 23 4.17 -9.21 -12.82
C SER A 23 5.62 -8.73 -12.98
N ALA A 24 5.86 -7.73 -13.85
CA ALA A 24 7.18 -7.14 -14.04
C ALA A 24 7.63 -6.38 -12.79
N MET A 25 6.75 -5.59 -12.17
CA MET A 25 7.04 -4.89 -10.92
C MET A 25 7.36 -5.85 -9.77
N ARG A 26 6.64 -6.97 -9.65
CA ARG A 26 6.94 -8.02 -8.66
C ARG A 26 8.28 -8.70 -8.90
N SER A 27 8.72 -8.81 -10.15
CA SER A 27 10.06 -9.35 -10.46
C SER A 27 11.19 -8.40 -10.10
N ALA A 28 10.88 -7.15 -9.73
CA ALA A 28 11.84 -6.19 -9.20
C ALA A 28 12.13 -6.43 -7.70
N ARG A 29 12.93 -5.55 -7.10
CA ARG A 29 13.40 -5.64 -5.69
C ARG A 29 12.32 -5.39 -4.62
N TYR A 30 11.06 -5.25 -5.00
CA TYR A 30 9.99 -4.94 -4.04
C TYR A 30 9.62 -6.16 -3.20
N ARG A 31 9.55 -5.97 -1.89
CA ARG A 31 9.17 -7.03 -0.94
C ARG A 31 7.66 -7.18 -0.81
N GLU A 32 6.94 -6.07 -0.89
CA GLU A 32 5.50 -6.02 -0.71
C GLU A 32 4.80 -5.77 -2.05
N CYS A 33 3.79 -6.60 -2.32
CA CYS A 33 2.99 -6.54 -3.53
C CYS A 33 1.56 -6.16 -3.16
N LEU A 34 1.36 -4.89 -2.81
CA LEU A 34 0.05 -4.32 -2.50
C LEU A 34 -0.44 -3.49 -3.68
N LEU A 35 -1.68 -3.71 -4.12
CA LEU A 35 -2.36 -2.86 -5.10
C LEU A 35 -3.54 -2.17 -4.44
N GLY A 36 -3.57 -0.84 -4.48
CA GLY A 36 -4.79 -0.07 -4.23
C GLY A 36 -5.54 0.12 -5.55
N ALA A 37 -6.83 -0.21 -5.58
CA ALA A 37 -7.65 -0.11 -6.78
C ALA A 37 -9.13 0.10 -6.44
N ASP A 38 -9.95 0.42 -7.41
CA ASP A 38 -11.39 0.66 -7.28
C ASP A 38 -12.24 0.00 -8.38
N GLU A 39 -11.62 -0.81 -9.25
CA GLU A 39 -12.31 -1.60 -10.28
C GLU A 39 -12.08 -3.12 -10.09
N VAL A 40 -13.10 -3.93 -10.40
CA VAL A 40 -13.02 -5.41 -10.36
C VAL A 40 -11.87 -5.93 -11.24
N GLY A 41 -11.66 -5.32 -12.41
CA GLY A 41 -10.61 -5.72 -13.35
C GLY A 41 -9.20 -5.61 -12.76
N ASP A 42 -8.98 -4.60 -11.92
CA ASP A 42 -7.71 -4.39 -11.24
C ASP A 42 -7.47 -5.44 -10.16
N CYS A 43 -8.50 -5.80 -9.40
CA CYS A 43 -8.42 -6.86 -8.41
C CYS A 43 -8.02 -8.20 -9.07
N HIS A 44 -8.67 -8.56 -10.17
CA HIS A 44 -8.35 -9.80 -10.89
C HIS A 44 -6.92 -9.76 -11.47
N ALA A 45 -6.49 -8.62 -12.00
CA ALA A 45 -5.12 -8.45 -12.48
C ALA A 45 -4.08 -8.58 -11.34
N ALA A 46 -4.37 -8.01 -10.18
CA ALA A 46 -3.53 -8.13 -8.98
C ALA A 46 -3.44 -9.55 -8.48
N VAL A 47 -4.57 -10.23 -8.27
CA VAL A 47 -4.60 -11.63 -7.83
C VAL A 47 -3.81 -12.51 -8.79
N HIS A 48 -3.98 -12.33 -10.10
CA HIS A 48 -3.22 -13.06 -11.11
C HIS A 48 -1.71 -12.79 -11.03
N ALA A 49 -1.32 -11.55 -10.75
CA ALA A 49 0.08 -11.16 -10.53
C ALA A 49 0.60 -11.48 -9.12
N GLY A 50 -0.21 -12.09 -8.25
CA GLY A 50 0.12 -12.40 -6.85
C GLY A 50 0.30 -11.19 -5.96
N TYR A 51 -0.47 -10.13 -6.22
CA TYR A 51 -0.62 -8.97 -5.36
C TYR A 51 -1.80 -9.16 -4.41
N GLU A 52 -1.69 -8.61 -3.22
CA GLU A 52 -2.83 -8.35 -2.37
C GLU A 52 -3.54 -7.07 -2.85
N SER A 53 -4.87 -7.13 -3.01
CA SER A 53 -5.67 -5.98 -3.44
C SER A 53 -6.36 -5.32 -2.25
N LEU A 54 -6.28 -3.99 -2.19
CA LEU A 54 -7.02 -3.13 -1.27
C LEU A 54 -8.02 -2.31 -2.08
N MET A 55 -9.26 -2.80 -2.14
CA MET A 55 -10.31 -2.30 -3.01
C MET A 55 -11.08 -1.16 -2.34
N ALA A 56 -11.16 -0.01 -3.00
CA ALA A 56 -11.95 1.13 -2.56
C ALA A 56 -13.38 1.04 -3.13
N SER A 57 -14.40 0.96 -2.28
CA SER A 57 -15.80 0.93 -2.74
C SER A 57 -16.41 2.33 -2.93
N TYR A 58 -15.58 3.37 -2.92
CA TYR A 58 -15.94 4.79 -3.05
C TYR A 58 -15.37 5.42 -4.32
N GLY A 59 -14.83 4.60 -5.23
CA GLY A 59 -14.33 5.01 -6.54
C GLY A 59 -15.29 4.59 -7.65
N PHE A 60 -14.77 3.90 -8.66
CA PHE A 60 -15.53 3.46 -9.84
C PHE A 60 -16.56 2.36 -9.52
N ASP A 61 -16.13 1.22 -8.99
CA ASP A 61 -17.05 0.12 -8.64
C ASP A 61 -17.60 0.29 -7.22
N THR A 62 -18.92 0.12 -7.10
CA THR A 62 -19.62 0.12 -5.81
C THR A 62 -19.30 -1.14 -5.01
N ASN A 63 -19.60 -1.11 -3.70
CA ASN A 63 -19.44 -2.28 -2.85
C ASN A 63 -20.19 -3.51 -3.41
N GLU A 64 -21.45 -3.32 -3.82
CA GLU A 64 -22.29 -4.35 -4.44
C GLU A 64 -21.64 -4.93 -5.71
N ARG A 65 -21.07 -4.09 -6.57
CA ARG A 65 -20.42 -4.57 -7.79
C ARG A 65 -19.14 -5.36 -7.48
N LEU A 66 -18.34 -4.89 -6.51
CA LEU A 66 -17.13 -5.57 -6.07
C LEU A 66 -17.44 -6.95 -5.49
N THR A 67 -18.47 -7.07 -4.66
CA THR A 67 -18.83 -8.33 -3.99
C THR A 67 -19.62 -9.29 -4.89
N GLU A 68 -20.70 -8.81 -5.52
CA GLU A 68 -21.67 -9.68 -6.20
C GLU A 68 -21.27 -10.05 -7.63
N ARG A 69 -20.50 -9.18 -8.31
CA ARG A 69 -20.08 -9.40 -9.70
C ARG A 69 -18.58 -9.64 -9.84
N GLY A 70 -17.81 -9.09 -8.91
CA GLY A 70 -16.36 -9.17 -8.93
C GLY A 70 -15.75 -10.29 -8.11
N ASP A 71 -16.56 -10.98 -7.27
CA ASP A 71 -16.10 -11.98 -6.31
C ASP A 71 -14.94 -11.47 -5.42
N VAL A 72 -14.90 -10.16 -5.15
CA VAL A 72 -13.86 -9.55 -4.31
C VAL A 72 -14.14 -9.91 -2.85
N PRO A 73 -13.18 -10.49 -2.11
CA PRO A 73 -13.37 -10.79 -0.69
C PRO A 73 -13.66 -9.52 0.10
N SER A 74 -14.69 -9.52 0.95
CA SER A 74 -15.08 -8.34 1.73
C SER A 74 -13.96 -7.81 2.64
N ALA A 75 -13.04 -8.66 3.08
CA ALA A 75 -11.86 -8.28 3.86
C ALA A 75 -10.88 -7.36 3.09
N CYS A 76 -10.95 -7.36 1.76
CA CYS A 76 -10.17 -6.53 0.87
C CYS A 76 -10.88 -5.21 0.53
N ILE A 77 -12.15 -5.01 0.92
CA ILE A 77 -12.95 -3.85 0.53
C ILE A 77 -12.98 -2.80 1.65
N TYR A 78 -12.70 -1.56 1.28
CA TYR A 78 -12.65 -0.40 2.18
C TYR A 78 -13.65 0.67 1.71
N ASP A 79 -14.54 1.05 2.61
CA ASP A 79 -15.61 2.03 2.37
C ASP A 79 -15.19 3.50 2.57
N SER A 80 -13.95 3.73 2.98
CA SER A 80 -13.42 5.07 3.23
C SER A 80 -11.90 5.14 3.06
N PRO A 81 -11.36 6.29 2.62
CA PRO A 81 -9.92 6.50 2.51
C PRO A 81 -9.18 6.23 3.82
N LEU A 82 -9.75 6.62 4.96
CA LEU A 82 -9.13 6.42 6.27
C LEU A 82 -8.95 4.93 6.61
N LYS A 83 -9.93 4.08 6.30
CA LYS A 83 -9.80 2.63 6.52
C LYS A 83 -8.75 2.01 5.60
N ALA A 84 -8.73 2.41 4.33
CA ALA A 84 -7.71 1.95 3.37
C ALA A 84 -6.29 2.33 3.83
N VAL A 85 -6.07 3.58 4.25
CA VAL A 85 -4.76 4.03 4.76
C VAL A 85 -4.34 3.28 6.03
N LYS A 86 -5.27 3.03 6.97
CA LYS A 86 -4.98 2.22 8.16
C LYS A 86 -4.57 0.80 7.78
N ALA A 87 -5.26 0.19 6.82
CA ALA A 87 -4.98 -1.15 6.33
C ALA A 87 -3.60 -1.24 5.63
N ILE A 88 -3.22 -0.22 4.85
CA ILE A 88 -1.88 -0.09 4.28
C ILE A 88 -0.85 0.03 5.40
N GLY A 89 -1.08 0.94 6.35
CA GLY A 89 -0.21 1.17 7.50
C GLY A 89 0.10 -0.10 8.29
N GLN A 90 -0.91 -0.95 8.51
CA GLN A 90 -0.74 -2.24 9.19
C GLN A 90 0.14 -3.23 8.40
N ARG A 91 -0.01 -3.28 7.08
CA ARG A 91 0.78 -4.17 6.21
C ARG A 91 2.23 -3.73 6.08
N ILE A 92 2.46 -2.42 6.05
CA ILE A 92 3.81 -1.86 5.94
C ILE A 92 4.50 -1.67 7.30
N ALA A 93 3.77 -1.80 8.42
CA ALA A 93 4.32 -1.63 9.77
C ALA A 93 5.59 -2.46 10.06
N PRO A 94 5.73 -3.72 9.61
CA PRO A 94 6.97 -4.49 9.78
C PRO A 94 8.19 -3.87 9.08
N TYR A 95 7.95 -3.06 8.05
CA TYR A 95 8.98 -2.39 7.24
C TYR A 95 9.20 -0.94 7.60
N ALA A 96 8.38 -0.37 8.51
CA ALA A 96 8.65 0.94 9.07
C ALA A 96 10.02 0.86 9.75
N LEU A 97 11.03 1.42 9.08
CA LEU A 97 12.36 1.59 9.65
C LEU A 97 12.13 2.17 11.04
N LYS A 98 12.66 1.51 12.09
CA LYS A 98 12.91 2.18 13.34
C LYS A 98 13.77 3.37 12.95
N ARG A 99 13.15 4.55 12.77
CA ARG A 99 13.90 5.79 12.68
C ARG A 99 14.70 5.78 13.98
N LYS A 100 15.99 5.46 13.89
CA LYS A 100 16.93 5.97 14.88
C LYS A 100 16.65 7.45 14.81
N VAL A 101 16.00 7.97 15.85
CA VAL A 101 16.02 9.39 16.11
C VAL A 101 17.51 9.67 16.25
N VAL A 102 18.12 10.13 15.16
CA VAL A 102 19.38 10.85 15.27
C VAL A 102 18.93 12.14 15.91
N THR A 103 19.00 12.18 17.24
CA THR A 103 19.05 13.44 17.96
C THR A 103 20.25 14.17 17.39
N CYS A 104 20.01 14.99 16.38
CA CYS A 104 20.93 16.02 15.98
C CYS A 104 21.04 16.89 17.22
N GLY A 105 22.17 16.80 17.91
CA GLY A 105 22.41 17.49 19.17
C GLY A 105 22.26 18.99 18.96
N LEU A 106 21.06 19.51 19.22
CA LEU A 106 20.90 20.86 19.69
C LEU A 106 21.18 20.80 21.19
N VAL A 107 22.41 21.19 21.53
CA VAL A 107 22.79 21.57 22.88
C VAL A 107 21.86 22.72 23.27
N GLY A 108 20.83 22.45 24.07
CA GLY A 108 19.86 23.48 24.43
C GLY A 108 18.63 22.98 25.18
N ALA A 109 18.75 22.94 26.50
CA ALA A 109 17.69 23.09 27.50
C ALA A 109 16.44 22.19 27.42
N GLY A 110 16.49 21.10 28.19
CA GLY A 110 15.45 20.68 29.15
C GLY A 110 13.98 20.81 28.77
N SER A 111 13.35 19.69 28.44
CA SER A 111 12.09 19.25 29.08
C SER A 111 11.85 17.79 28.71
N ASP A 112 11.98 16.91 29.72
CA ASP A 112 11.72 15.48 29.60
C ASP A 112 10.26 15.22 29.22
N ILE A 113 10.03 14.81 27.98
CA ILE A 113 8.74 14.23 27.59
C ILE A 113 8.76 12.76 28.01
N ASN A 114 8.21 12.50 29.19
CA ASN A 114 8.00 11.17 29.74
C ASN A 114 6.88 10.46 28.94
N ILE A 115 7.23 9.53 28.06
CA ILE A 115 6.27 8.64 27.40
C ILE A 115 6.20 7.35 28.24
N PRO A 116 5.08 7.07 28.93
CA PRO A 116 4.97 5.84 29.71
C PRO A 116 4.94 4.61 28.79
N ALA A 117 5.68 3.58 29.18
CA ALA A 117 5.73 2.30 28.48
C ALA A 117 4.35 1.62 28.48
N PRO A 118 3.99 0.87 27.42
CA PRO A 118 2.72 0.16 27.37
C PRO A 118 2.69 -0.96 28.42
N THR A 119 1.75 -0.87 29.35
CA THR A 119 1.40 -1.92 30.30
C THR A 119 0.89 -3.13 29.53
N GLN A 120 1.57 -4.27 29.66
CA GLN A 120 1.01 -5.55 29.24
C GLN A 120 0.01 -6.01 30.30
N ALA A 121 -1.22 -6.27 29.86
CA ALA A 121 -2.21 -7.10 30.56
C ALA A 121 -2.94 -7.92 29.50
#